data_AF-A0A930U865-F1
#
_entry.id   AF-A0A930U865-F1
#
_cell.length_a   1.000
_cell.length_b   1.000
_cell.length_c   1.000
_cell.angle_alpha   90.00
_cell.angle_beta   90.00
_cell.angle_gamma   90.00
#
_symmetry.space_group_name_H-M   'P 1'
#
loop_
_entity.id
_entity.type
_entity.pdbx_description
1 polymer ?
#
loop_
_entity_poly.entity_id
_entity_poly.type
_entity_poly.pdbx_seq_one_letter_code
_entity_poly.pdbx_strand_id
1 'polypeptide(L)'
;MIWIIIGIVVISLVVHGFKFNKDNEDLNGRPLHAKFKFILEILNSEIFDGEGEVYELHKRSFNLGATGQNQMINFEYGAGNLTITWKFKYLQKEIINKKVFLDVRNLSVFEQEKIAQTMMERMVKIVNDHKNEVHSNF
;
A
#
# COMPACT_ATOMS: atom_id res chain seq x y z
N MET A 1 -1.36 -8.56 40.85
CA MET A 1 -1.45 -7.38 39.96
C MET A 1 -0.22 -7.23 39.08
N ILE A 2 0.99 -7.03 39.65
CA ILE A 2 2.21 -6.80 38.84
C ILE A 2 2.61 -8.01 37.97
N TRP A 3 2.47 -9.24 38.49
CA TRP A 3 2.73 -10.47 37.73
C TRP A 3 1.76 -10.68 36.56
N ILE A 4 0.52 -10.20 36.69
CA ILE A 4 -0.49 -10.26 35.62
C ILE A 4 -0.11 -9.27 34.51
N ILE A 5 0.31 -8.06 34.88
CA ILE A 5 0.78 -7.04 33.93
C ILE A 5 2.00 -7.54 33.17
N ILE A 6 2.98 -8.13 33.86
CA ILE A 6 4.17 -8.72 33.24
C ILE A 6 3.77 -9.85 32.27
N GLY A 7 2.84 -10.73 32.69
CA GLY A 7 2.32 -11.80 31.83
C GLY A 7 1.69 -11.27 30.54
N ILE A 8 0.86 -10.23 30.62
CA ILE A 8 0.22 -9.59 29.45
C ILE A 8 1.27 -8.99 28.50
N VAL A 9 2.29 -8.32 29.04
CA VAL A 9 3.37 -7.72 28.23
C VAL A 9 4.16 -8.81 27.49
N VAL A 10 4.54 -9.89 28.18
CA VAL A 10 5.28 -11.00 27.55
C VAL A 10 4.44 -11.66 26.45
N ILE A 11 3.16 -11.95 26.70
CA ILE A 11 2.25 -12.52 25.70
C ILE A 11 2.13 -11.59 24.48
N SER A 12 1.96 -10.29 24.71
CA SER A 12 1.86 -9.29 23.63
C SER A 12 3.12 -9.28 22.75
N LEU A 13 4.31 -9.27 23.37
CA LEU A 13 5.59 -9.31 22.65
C LEU A 13 5.76 -10.59 21.83
N VAL A 14 5.40 -11.74 22.40
CA VAL A 14 5.47 -13.04 21.72
C VAL A 14 4.53 -13.06 20.51
N VAL A 15 3.26 -12.65 20.67
CA VAL A 15 2.29 -12.60 19.56
C VAL A 15 2.75 -11.66 18.46
N HIS A 16 3.32 -10.50 18.82
CA HIS A 16 3.81 -9.54 17.84
C HIS A 16 5.02 -10.08 17.07
N GLY A 17 5.98 -10.71 17.76
CA GLY A 17 7.13 -11.37 17.14
C GLY A 17 6.74 -12.50 16.19
N PHE A 18 5.75 -13.33 16.57
CA PHE A 18 5.23 -14.40 15.71
C PHE A 18 4.63 -13.86 14.40
N LYS A 19 3.93 -12.72 14.42
CA LYS A 19 3.36 -12.11 13.20
C LYS A 19 4.46 -11.65 12.23
N PHE A 20 5.54 -11.07 12.75
CA PHE A 20 6.65 -10.60 11.91
C PHE A 20 7.48 -11.72 11.30
N ASN A 21 7.63 -12.86 11.99
CA ASN A 21 8.27 -14.04 11.41
C ASN A 21 7.44 -14.60 10.25
N LYS A 22 6.11 -14.69 10.43
CA LYS A 22 5.20 -15.11 9.35
C LYS A 22 5.31 -14.21 8.12
N ASP A 23 5.44 -12.89 8.28
CA ASP A 23 5.63 -12.02 7.11
C ASP A 23 6.93 -12.30 6.35
N ASN A 24 8.00 -12.70 7.06
CA ASN A 24 9.25 -13.09 6.42
C ASN A 24 9.12 -14.42 5.68
N GLU A 25 8.40 -15.38 6.25
CA GLU A 25 8.04 -16.65 5.62
C GLU A 25 7.14 -16.42 4.41
N ASP A 26 6.14 -15.53 4.50
CA ASP A 26 5.20 -15.20 3.43
C ASP A 26 5.91 -14.64 2.20
N LEU A 27 7.00 -13.89 2.41
CA LEU A 27 7.81 -13.36 1.33
C LEU A 27 8.79 -14.40 0.80
N ASN A 28 9.22 -15.39 1.59
CA ASN A 28 10.05 -16.54 1.19
C ASN A 28 11.19 -16.22 0.18
N GLY A 29 11.91 -15.11 0.40
CA GLY A 29 12.97 -14.65 -0.50
C GLY A 29 12.50 -14.04 -1.83
N ARG A 30 11.20 -13.98 -2.08
CA ARG A 30 10.58 -13.26 -3.20
C ARG A 30 10.41 -11.78 -2.84
N PRO A 31 10.61 -10.87 -3.80
CA PRO A 31 10.38 -9.46 -3.58
C PRO A 31 8.88 -9.16 -3.43
N LEU A 32 8.55 -8.11 -2.67
CA LEU A 32 7.16 -7.79 -2.33
C LEU A 32 6.31 -7.49 -3.58
N HIS A 33 6.90 -6.82 -4.57
CA HIS A 33 6.22 -6.49 -5.81
C HIS A 33 5.76 -7.74 -6.58
N ALA A 34 6.49 -8.86 -6.47
CA ALA A 34 6.10 -10.12 -7.08
C ALA A 34 4.92 -10.79 -6.37
N LYS A 35 4.77 -10.59 -5.05
CA LYS A 35 3.60 -11.10 -4.28
C LYS A 35 2.31 -10.41 -4.71
N PHE A 36 2.38 -9.10 -4.93
CA PHE A 36 1.23 -8.25 -5.31
C PHE A 36 1.26 -7.86 -6.78
N LYS A 37 1.79 -8.75 -7.64
CA LYS A 37 2.05 -8.51 -9.06
C LYS A 37 0.81 -8.01 -9.81
N PHE A 38 -0.36 -8.61 -9.57
CA PHE A 38 -1.57 -8.22 -10.29
C PHE A 38 -2.06 -6.83 -9.89
N ILE A 39 -1.95 -6.47 -8.59
CA ILE A 39 -2.27 -5.11 -8.14
C ILE A 39 -1.33 -4.10 -8.83
N LEU A 40 -0.04 -4.43 -8.89
CA LEU A 40 0.98 -3.61 -9.52
C LEU A 40 0.71 -3.42 -11.02
N GLU A 41 0.47 -4.51 -11.75
CA GLU A 41 0.27 -4.47 -13.21
C GLU A 41 -0.95 -3.62 -13.59
N ILE A 42 -2.07 -3.78 -12.87
CA ILE A 42 -3.29 -3.00 -13.11
C ILE A 42 -3.06 -1.53 -12.81
N LEU A 43 -2.45 -1.21 -11.65
CA LEU A 43 -2.18 0.19 -11.33
C LEU A 43 -1.16 0.79 -12.29
N ASN A 44 -0.18 0.03 -12.77
CA ASN A 44 0.78 0.50 -13.74
C ASN A 44 0.12 0.80 -15.10
N SER A 45 -0.70 -0.12 -15.62
CA SER A 45 -1.38 0.05 -16.90
C SER A 45 -2.36 1.22 -16.89
N GLU A 46 -3.13 1.38 -15.80
CA GLU A 46 -4.21 2.37 -15.74
C GLU A 46 -3.74 3.78 -15.34
N ILE A 47 -2.60 3.91 -14.65
CA ILE A 47 -2.17 5.18 -14.03
C ILE A 47 -0.90 5.73 -14.66
N PHE A 48 -0.01 4.84 -15.10
CA PHE A 48 1.30 5.19 -15.63
C PHE A 48 1.46 4.74 -17.09
N ASP A 49 0.37 4.36 -17.77
CA ASP A 49 0.36 3.88 -19.15
C ASP A 49 1.31 2.69 -19.40
N GLY A 50 1.61 1.91 -18.34
CA GLY A 50 2.56 0.80 -18.37
C GLY A 50 4.03 1.20 -18.17
N GLU A 51 4.34 2.50 -18.12
CA GLU A 51 5.70 3.06 -18.02
C GLU A 51 6.17 3.29 -16.57
N GLY A 52 5.39 2.84 -15.59
CA GLY A 52 5.75 2.93 -14.18
C GLY A 52 6.84 1.93 -13.79
N GLU A 53 7.80 2.43 -13.01
CA GLU A 53 8.92 1.66 -12.48
C GLU A 53 8.70 1.32 -11.01
N VAL A 54 9.21 0.15 -10.61
CA VAL A 54 9.22 -0.30 -9.21
C VAL A 54 10.52 0.13 -8.56
N TYR A 55 10.42 0.91 -7.49
CA TYR A 55 11.55 1.29 -6.64
C TYR A 55 11.43 0.58 -5.30
N GLU A 56 12.24 -0.45 -5.08
CA GLU A 56 12.29 -1.14 -3.79
C GLU A 56 12.89 -0.22 -2.73
N LEU A 57 12.17 0.01 -1.63
CA LEU A 57 12.68 0.79 -0.50
C LEU A 57 13.29 -0.14 0.55
N HIS A 58 12.61 -1.24 0.82
CA HIS A 58 13.08 -2.31 1.71
C HIS A 58 12.30 -3.60 1.44
N LYS A 59 12.67 -4.72 2.08
CA LYS A 59 12.04 -6.04 1.90
C LYS A 59 10.51 -6.04 1.94
N ARG A 60 9.92 -5.12 2.72
CA ARG A 60 8.48 -4.98 2.97
C ARG A 60 7.83 -3.74 2.37
N SER A 61 8.52 -2.97 1.53
CA SER A 61 7.89 -1.85 0.84
C SER A 61 8.57 -1.49 -0.47
N PHE A 62 7.76 -0.99 -1.40
CA PHE A 62 8.23 -0.47 -2.67
C PHE A 62 7.33 0.68 -3.12
N ASN A 63 7.85 1.49 -4.03
CA ASN A 63 7.08 2.49 -4.75
C ASN A 63 6.84 2.04 -6.18
N LEU A 64 5.68 2.38 -6.73
CA LEU A 64 5.39 2.44 -8.15
C LEU A 64 5.29 3.92 -8.53
N GLY A 65 6.05 4.33 -9.54
CA GLY A 65 6.00 5.69 -10.08
C GLY A 65 6.67 5.77 -11.44
N ALA A 66 6.37 6.81 -12.21
CA ALA A 66 7.03 7.08 -13.48
C ALA A 66 7.71 8.45 -13.44
N THR A 67 8.82 8.58 -14.16
CA THR A 67 9.56 9.85 -14.25
C THR A 67 8.70 10.93 -14.91
N GLY A 68 8.67 12.14 -14.33
CA GLY A 68 7.88 13.26 -14.85
C GLY A 68 6.39 13.24 -14.46
N GLN A 69 5.92 12.17 -13.82
CA GLN A 69 4.56 12.09 -13.29
C GLN A 69 4.50 12.65 -11.85
N ASN A 70 3.44 13.40 -11.56
CA ASN A 70 3.23 14.04 -10.26
C ASN A 70 2.57 13.12 -9.23
N GLN A 71 2.80 11.82 -9.35
CA GLN A 71 2.15 10.82 -8.51
C GLN A 71 3.04 9.61 -8.25
N MET A 72 2.82 9.00 -7.09
CA MET A 72 3.56 7.82 -6.64
C MET A 72 2.67 6.97 -5.74
N ILE A 73 2.77 5.66 -5.88
CA ILE A 73 2.02 4.69 -5.08
C ILE A 73 3.01 3.87 -4.26
N ASN A 74 2.91 3.97 -2.94
CA ASN A 74 3.70 3.17 -2.02
C ASN A 74 2.90 1.96 -1.54
N PHE A 75 3.56 0.82 -1.49
CA PHE A 75 3.03 -0.43 -0.96
C PHE A 75 3.86 -0.82 0.26
N GLU A 76 3.20 -1.08 1.38
CA GLU A 76 3.84 -1.51 2.62
C GLU A 76 3.12 -2.75 3.17
N TYR A 77 3.88 -3.83 3.40
CA TYR A 77 3.36 -5.10 3.88
C TYR A 77 3.84 -5.45 5.28
N GLY A 78 2.90 -5.73 6.18
CA GLY A 78 3.24 -6.07 7.56
C GLY A 78 2.06 -6.65 8.33
N ALA A 79 2.37 -7.61 9.20
CA ALA A 79 1.43 -8.41 9.96
C ALA A 79 0.34 -9.07 9.09
N GLY A 80 0.59 -9.29 7.80
CA GLY A 80 -0.38 -9.81 6.83
C GLY A 80 -1.33 -8.81 6.24
N ASN A 81 -1.09 -7.53 6.46
CA ASN A 81 -1.87 -6.44 5.91
C ASN A 81 -1.06 -5.75 4.82
N LEU A 82 -1.74 -5.30 3.78
CA LEU A 82 -1.15 -4.42 2.77
C LEU A 82 -1.70 -3.02 2.97
N THR A 83 -0.79 -2.07 3.16
CA THR A 83 -1.09 -0.65 3.15
C THR A 83 -0.68 -0.09 1.80
N ILE A 84 -1.63 0.51 1.09
CA ILE A 84 -1.36 1.24 -0.15
C ILE A 84 -1.54 2.73 0.14
N THR A 85 -0.51 3.52 -0.13
CA THR A 85 -0.52 4.98 0.01
C THR A 85 -0.28 5.60 -1.36
N TRP A 86 -1.29 6.27 -1.92
CA TRP A 86 -1.19 6.97 -3.18
C TRP A 86 -1.07 8.47 -2.93
N LYS A 87 0.04 9.04 -3.38
CA LYS A 87 0.33 10.47 -3.33
C LYS A 87 0.14 11.08 -4.71
N PHE A 88 -0.53 12.23 -4.78
CA PHE A 88 -0.71 13.00 -6.01
C PHE A 88 -0.50 14.48 -5.73
N LYS A 89 0.26 15.15 -6.57
CA LYS A 89 0.58 16.57 -6.43
C LYS A 89 -0.08 17.39 -7.54
N TYR A 90 -0.85 18.41 -7.15
CA TYR A 90 -1.48 19.36 -8.06
C TYR A 90 -1.27 20.79 -7.57
N LEU A 91 -0.72 21.65 -8.43
CA LEU A 91 -0.43 23.06 -8.12
C LEU A 91 0.24 23.27 -6.75
N GLN A 92 1.30 22.49 -6.49
CA GLN A 92 2.07 22.47 -5.23
C GLN A 92 1.35 21.93 -3.99
N LYS A 93 0.06 21.59 -4.06
CA LYS A 93 -0.65 20.89 -2.99
C LYS A 93 -0.57 19.38 -3.21
N GLU A 94 -0.31 18.65 -2.13
CA GLU A 94 -0.23 17.19 -2.14
C GLU A 94 -1.50 16.59 -1.53
N ILE A 95 -2.03 15.59 -2.21
CA ILE A 95 -3.11 14.72 -1.75
C ILE A 95 -2.50 13.37 -1.38
N ILE A 96 -2.94 12.82 -0.26
CA ILE A 96 -2.54 11.48 0.19
C ILE A 96 -3.80 10.63 0.42
N ASN A 97 -3.94 9.55 -0.35
CA ASN A 97 -4.95 8.50 -0.11
C ASN A 97 -4.27 7.25 0.46
N LYS A 98 -4.53 6.96 1.73
CA LYS A 98 -4.01 5.77 2.42
C LYS A 98 -5.13 4.78 2.68
N LYS A 99 -4.94 3.52 2.30
CA LYS A 99 -5.87 2.42 2.60
C LYS A 99 -5.14 1.18 3.08
N VAL A 100 -5.65 0.60 4.16
CA VAL A 100 -5.21 -0.70 4.69
C VAL A 100 -6.17 -1.79 4.23
N PHE A 101 -5.61 -2.86 3.67
CA PHE A 101 -6.27 -4.11 3.30
C PHE A 101 -5.80 -5.19 4.26
N LEU A 102 -6.76 -5.84 4.92
CA LEU A 102 -6.48 -6.82 5.97
C LEU A 102 -6.39 -8.24 5.40
N ASP A 103 -5.60 -9.08 6.05
CA ASP A 103 -5.49 -10.52 5.77
C ASP A 103 -5.16 -10.88 4.31
N VAL A 104 -4.21 -10.16 3.72
CA VAL A 104 -3.82 -10.28 2.30
C VAL A 104 -2.75 -11.35 2.03
N ARG A 105 -2.58 -12.31 2.94
CA ARG A 105 -1.54 -13.35 2.80
C ARG A 105 -1.74 -14.20 1.56
N ASN A 106 -2.99 -14.57 1.29
CA ASN A 106 -3.38 -15.56 0.28
C ASN A 106 -4.46 -14.99 -0.65
N LEU A 107 -4.17 -13.83 -1.25
CA LEU A 107 -5.10 -13.22 -2.20
C LEU A 107 -5.12 -14.00 -3.52
N SER A 108 -6.33 -14.31 -3.99
CA SER A 108 -6.57 -14.67 -5.38
C SER A 108 -6.31 -13.49 -6.33
N VAL A 109 -6.22 -13.78 -7.63
CA VAL A 109 -6.09 -12.75 -8.67
C VAL A 109 -7.27 -11.78 -8.63
N PHE A 110 -8.49 -12.31 -8.50
CA PHE A 110 -9.71 -11.49 -8.41
C PHE A 110 -9.71 -10.55 -7.20
N GLU A 111 -9.21 -10.99 -6.05
CA GLU A 111 -9.10 -10.11 -4.87
C GLU A 111 -8.04 -9.02 -5.08
N GLN A 112 -6.94 -9.33 -5.76
CA GLN A 112 -5.93 -8.33 -6.14
C GLN A 112 -6.50 -7.30 -7.13
N GLU A 113 -7.26 -7.73 -8.13
CA GLU A 113 -7.98 -6.85 -9.06
C GLU A 113 -8.93 -5.91 -8.31
N LYS A 114 -9.72 -6.46 -7.38
CA LYS A 114 -10.65 -5.67 -6.56
C LYS A 114 -9.92 -4.62 -5.70
N ILE A 115 -8.74 -4.95 -5.18
CA ILE A 115 -7.91 -3.99 -4.44
C ILE A 115 -7.45 -2.84 -5.35
N ALA A 116 -6.97 -3.15 -6.56
CA ALA A 116 -6.56 -2.14 -7.53
C ALA A 116 -7.72 -1.21 -7.91
N GLN A 117 -8.89 -1.78 -8.25
CA GLN A 117 -10.11 -1.02 -8.55
C GLN A 117 -10.53 -0.11 -7.39
N THR A 118 -10.54 -0.65 -6.17
CA THR A 118 -10.87 0.12 -4.96
C THR A 118 -9.94 1.32 -4.79
N MET A 119 -8.64 1.17 -5.07
CA MET A 119 -7.69 2.28 -4.99
C MET A 119 -7.95 3.34 -6.06
N MET A 120 -8.22 2.92 -7.30
CA MET A 120 -8.54 3.84 -8.41
C MET A 120 -9.81 4.64 -8.15
N GLU A 121 -10.92 3.99 -7.80
CA GLU A 121 -12.20 4.65 -7.52
C GLU A 121 -12.05 5.71 -6.41
N ARG A 122 -11.33 5.36 -5.34
CA ARG A 122 -11.06 6.31 -4.24
C ARG A 122 -10.24 7.49 -4.72
N MET A 123 -9.21 7.26 -5.52
CA MET A 123 -8.32 8.33 -5.95
C MET A 123 -9.00 9.26 -6.95
N VAL A 124 -9.79 8.74 -7.88
CA VAL A 124 -10.60 9.55 -8.82
C VAL A 124 -11.49 10.51 -8.05
N LYS A 125 -12.18 10.03 -7.00
CA LYS A 125 -13.02 10.87 -6.16
C LYS A 125 -12.20 11.99 -5.48
N ILE A 126 -11.11 11.63 -4.80
CA ILE A 126 -10.29 12.60 -4.05
C ILE A 126 -9.65 13.63 -4.99
N VAL A 127 -9.17 13.22 -6.17
CA VAL A 127 -8.57 14.13 -7.15
C VAL A 127 -9.61 15.10 -7.71
N ASN A 128 -10.83 14.63 -8.02
CA ASN A 128 -11.90 15.49 -8.49
C ASN A 128 -12.32 16.51 -7.43
N ASP A 129 -12.51 16.07 -6.18
CA ASP A 129 -12.83 16.94 -5.05
C ASP A 129 -11.73 18.00 -4.84
N HIS A 130 -10.46 17.59 -4.91
CA HIS A 130 -9.33 18.51 -4.76
C HIS A 130 -9.18 19.49 -5.91
N LYS A 131 -9.39 19.06 -7.16
CA LYS A 131 -9.35 19.97 -8.31
C LYS A 131 -10.42 21.06 -8.17
N ASN A 132 -11.62 20.70 -7.74
CA ASN A 132 -12.71 21.65 -7.48
C ASN A 132 -12.34 22.63 -6.36
N GLU A 133 -11.80 22.14 -5.24
CA GLU A 133 -11.36 22.97 -4.12
C GLU A 133 -10.25 23.94 -4.53
N VAL A 134 -9.27 23.48 -5.30
CA VAL A 134 -8.18 24.34 -5.76
C VAL A 134 -8.70 25.41 -6.72
N HIS A 135 -9.61 25.07 -7.65
CA HIS A 135 -10.20 26.04 -8.56
C HIS A 135 -11.11 27.06 -7.88
N SER A 136 -11.84 26.68 -6.82
CA SER A 136 -12.70 27.62 -6.09
C SER A 136 -11.95 28.60 -5.19
N ASN A 137 -10.65 28.37 -4.97
CA ASN A 137 -9.78 29.21 -4.16
C ASN A 137 -8.93 30.21 -5.00
N PHE A 138 -9.16 30.26 -6.31
CA PHE A 138 -8.65 31.27 -7.23
C PHE A 138 -9.80 32.16 -7.71
#